data_AF-A0A3B1DVE5-F1
#
_entry.id   AF-A0A3B1DVE5-F1
#
_cell.length_a   1.000
_cell.length_b   1.000
_cell.length_c   1.000
_cell.angle_alpha   90.00
_cell.angle_beta   90.00
_cell.angle_gamma   90.00
#
_symmetry.space_group_name_H-M   'P 1'
#
loop_
_entity.id
_entity.type
_entity.pdbx_description
1 polymer ?
#
loop_
_entity_poly.entity_id
_entity_poly.type
_entity_poly.pdbx_seq_one_letter_code
_entity_poly.pdbx_strand_id
1 'polypeptide(L)'
;MIRLTLAAFLLLLSLVFSPQNASAKEQKTEELLKKIRAVDARGKGHQSASLAMEQLVQQDGNALLKILHAFKGANPLAINWLRSAFETIAERTFKEKGIFPNAPLKKFFFETKNNPHARRLAYEWIQRIEPSFGKQVLPRMLHDPSVEMRRDAVTMLSKQAKGLKKKGKKREAKKLYQKALTGAFDEDQVKSIAKGLKQLGETINMQQHYGFISQWNMIGPFNNKNKIGFVSVYPPEKKIALTKKHKGQLGEVQWKKLSTKDPFGVMDIHTLYKNYKGSVMYATTEFYSKENQNVELRIGTSNAWKVWVNGKELFAHEEYHRGMKIDQYQVAAKFNAGKNIILLKICQNEQDQSWAQKYRFQLRVCKNTGIAIHSDKK
;
A
#
# COMPACT_ATOMS: atom_id res chain seq x y z
N MET A 1 40.08 -88.65 -17.00
CA MET A 1 39.09 -88.26 -15.98
C MET A 1 39.46 -86.89 -15.42
N ILE A 2 38.61 -85.89 -15.67
CA ILE A 2 38.18 -84.76 -14.82
C ILE A 2 39.25 -83.90 -14.07
N ARG A 3 39.39 -82.61 -14.46
CA ARG A 3 38.78 -81.40 -13.82
C ARG A 3 39.49 -80.11 -14.28
N LEU A 4 38.73 -79.21 -14.91
CA LEU A 4 39.06 -77.79 -15.08
C LEU A 4 38.74 -77.03 -13.78
N THR A 5 39.62 -76.12 -13.37
CA THR A 5 39.38 -75.14 -12.29
C THR A 5 39.05 -73.76 -12.87
N LEU A 6 37.95 -73.20 -12.39
CA LEU A 6 37.43 -71.87 -12.70
C LEU A 6 37.87 -70.89 -11.60
N ALA A 7 38.47 -69.75 -11.97
CA ALA A 7 38.72 -68.63 -11.06
C ALA A 7 37.59 -67.59 -11.19
N ALA A 8 36.96 -67.24 -10.06
CA ALA A 8 35.90 -66.23 -9.99
C ALA A 8 36.47 -64.88 -9.52
N PHE A 9 36.12 -63.81 -10.24
CA PHE A 9 36.51 -62.43 -9.95
C PHE A 9 35.35 -61.73 -9.20
N LEU A 10 35.63 -61.19 -8.01
CA LEU A 10 34.70 -60.39 -7.20
C LEU A 10 34.84 -58.91 -7.58
N LEU A 11 33.74 -58.26 -7.99
CA LEU A 11 33.70 -56.83 -8.29
C LEU A 11 32.67 -56.15 -7.38
N LEU A 12 33.16 -55.42 -6.37
CA LEU A 12 32.38 -54.51 -5.53
C LEU A 12 32.03 -53.27 -6.34
N LEU A 13 30.73 -53.03 -6.58
CA LEU A 13 30.23 -51.77 -7.14
C LEU A 13 29.81 -50.83 -6.01
N SER A 14 30.62 -49.81 -5.74
CA SER A 14 30.25 -48.65 -4.93
C SER A 14 29.36 -47.71 -5.74
N LEU A 15 28.08 -47.59 -5.36
CA LEU A 15 27.13 -46.62 -5.91
C LEU A 15 27.52 -45.19 -5.49
N VAL A 16 28.13 -44.45 -6.42
CA VAL A 16 28.34 -43.00 -6.31
C VAL A 16 27.05 -42.29 -6.72
N PHE A 17 26.37 -41.65 -5.76
CA PHE A 17 25.24 -40.76 -6.04
C PHE A 17 25.75 -39.45 -6.67
N SER A 18 25.60 -39.29 -7.99
CA SER A 18 26.01 -38.09 -8.70
C SER A 18 25.02 -36.91 -8.54
N PRO A 19 25.47 -35.69 -8.18
CA PRO A 19 24.62 -34.51 -7.95
C PRO A 19 24.06 -33.82 -9.21
N GLN A 20 24.29 -34.33 -10.43
CA GLN A 20 23.88 -33.68 -11.69
C GLN A 20 22.35 -33.51 -11.85
N ASN A 21 21.54 -34.40 -11.29
CA ASN A 21 20.07 -34.36 -11.47
C ASN A 21 19.38 -33.21 -10.70
N ALA A 22 19.97 -32.73 -9.61
CA ALA A 22 19.38 -31.63 -8.83
C ALA A 22 19.48 -30.28 -9.57
N SER A 23 20.63 -30.02 -10.21
CA SER A 23 20.90 -28.78 -10.95
C SER A 23 19.98 -28.61 -12.16
N ALA A 24 19.69 -29.69 -12.91
CA ALA A 24 18.81 -29.63 -14.09
C ALA A 24 17.34 -29.34 -13.71
N LYS A 25 16.85 -29.93 -12.62
CA LYS A 25 15.49 -29.68 -12.11
C LYS A 25 15.33 -28.26 -11.57
N GLU A 26 16.39 -27.75 -10.93
CA GLU A 26 16.47 -26.38 -10.45
C GLU A 26 16.40 -25.37 -11.59
N GLN A 27 17.23 -25.54 -12.63
CA GLN A 27 17.23 -24.70 -13.82
C GLN A 27 15.86 -24.72 -14.54
N LYS A 28 15.24 -25.89 -14.66
CA LYS A 28 13.88 -26.02 -15.22
C LYS A 28 12.85 -25.22 -14.43
N THR A 29 12.90 -25.25 -13.10
CA THR A 29 11.96 -24.48 -12.26
C THR A 29 12.08 -22.98 -12.50
N GLU A 30 13.31 -22.46 -12.61
CA GLU A 30 13.53 -21.03 -12.86
C GLU A 30 13.01 -20.59 -14.23
N GLU A 31 13.17 -21.40 -15.26
CA GLU A 31 12.64 -21.12 -16.61
C GLU A 31 11.12 -21.03 -16.63
N LEU A 32 10.43 -21.94 -15.91
CA LEU A 32 8.97 -21.91 -15.79
C LEU A 32 8.51 -20.64 -15.08
N LEU A 33 9.18 -20.25 -14.00
CA LEU A 33 8.88 -19.02 -13.26
C LEU A 33 9.11 -17.77 -14.11
N LYS A 34 10.16 -17.74 -14.96
CA LYS A 34 10.40 -16.64 -15.90
C LYS A 34 9.24 -16.49 -16.89
N LYS A 35 8.73 -17.59 -17.45
CA LYS A 35 7.59 -17.57 -18.38
C LYS A 35 6.31 -17.03 -17.72
N ILE A 36 6.02 -17.47 -16.50
CA ILE A 36 4.86 -16.98 -15.73
C ILE A 36 4.96 -15.48 -15.44
N ARG A 37 6.16 -15.00 -15.09
CA ARG A 37 6.38 -13.57 -14.79
C ARG A 37 6.32 -12.66 -16.02
N ALA A 38 6.41 -13.21 -17.22
CA ALA A 38 6.40 -12.47 -18.47
C ALA A 38 4.99 -12.06 -18.96
N VAL A 39 3.93 -12.51 -18.28
CA VAL A 39 2.54 -12.13 -18.62
C VAL A 39 2.36 -10.63 -18.43
N ASP A 40 2.02 -9.89 -19.48
CA ASP A 40 1.78 -8.44 -19.39
C ASP A 40 0.31 -8.09 -19.14
N ALA A 41 0.03 -6.80 -18.91
CA ALA A 41 -1.32 -6.30 -18.63
C ALA A 41 -2.32 -6.47 -19.80
N ARG A 42 -1.85 -6.75 -21.01
CA ARG A 42 -2.68 -7.02 -22.21
C ARG A 42 -2.79 -8.52 -22.49
N GLY A 43 -2.26 -9.35 -21.60
CA GLY A 43 -2.30 -10.80 -21.73
C GLY A 43 -1.25 -11.39 -22.66
N LYS A 44 -0.28 -10.60 -23.15
CA LYS A 44 0.84 -11.14 -23.91
C LYS A 44 1.63 -12.10 -23.00
N GLY A 45 1.92 -13.30 -23.50
CA GLY A 45 2.62 -14.35 -22.74
C GLY A 45 1.71 -15.32 -22.00
N HIS A 46 0.38 -15.16 -22.03
CA HIS A 46 -0.55 -16.07 -21.35
C HIS A 46 -0.40 -17.54 -21.74
N GLN A 47 -0.33 -17.85 -23.04
CA GLN A 47 -0.19 -19.23 -23.50
C GLN A 47 1.09 -19.88 -22.97
N SER A 48 2.21 -19.14 -23.00
CA SER A 48 3.49 -19.62 -22.46
C SER A 48 3.43 -19.84 -20.96
N ALA A 49 2.77 -18.92 -20.24
CA ALA A 49 2.56 -19.04 -18.79
C ALA A 49 1.64 -20.21 -18.44
N SER A 50 0.60 -20.49 -19.23
CA SER A 50 -0.30 -21.64 -19.02
C SER A 50 0.46 -22.97 -19.12
N LEU A 51 1.23 -23.15 -20.20
CA LEU A 51 2.07 -24.35 -20.38
C LEU A 51 3.15 -24.45 -19.28
N ALA A 52 3.72 -23.31 -18.87
CA ALA A 52 4.69 -23.28 -17.79
C ALA A 52 4.06 -23.65 -16.45
N MET A 53 2.83 -23.20 -16.20
CA MET A 53 2.05 -23.51 -15.01
C MET A 53 1.75 -25.00 -14.91
N GLU A 54 1.30 -25.63 -16.00
CA GLU A 54 1.07 -27.09 -16.07
C GLU A 54 2.30 -27.90 -15.66
N GLN A 55 3.50 -27.46 -16.08
CA GLN A 55 4.75 -28.13 -15.72
C GLN A 55 5.24 -27.77 -14.31
N LEU A 56 4.98 -26.53 -13.86
CA LEU A 56 5.43 -26.04 -12.57
C LEU A 56 4.69 -26.74 -11.43
N VAL A 57 3.37 -26.92 -11.54
CA VAL A 57 2.58 -27.59 -10.50
C VAL A 57 2.95 -29.06 -10.31
N GLN A 58 3.65 -29.66 -11.27
CA GLN A 58 4.20 -31.01 -11.15
C GLN A 58 5.51 -31.07 -10.35
N GLN A 59 6.16 -29.94 -10.07
CA GLN A 59 7.38 -29.91 -9.25
C GLN A 59 7.10 -30.28 -7.78
N ASP A 60 8.11 -30.82 -7.10
CA ASP A 60 7.99 -31.20 -5.68
C ASP A 60 8.04 -29.98 -4.75
N GLY A 61 7.91 -30.23 -3.44
CA GLY A 61 7.93 -29.21 -2.40
C GLY A 61 9.18 -28.30 -2.39
N ASN A 62 10.29 -28.68 -3.04
CA ASN A 62 11.47 -27.82 -3.14
C ASN A 62 11.23 -26.60 -4.03
N ALA A 63 10.21 -26.61 -4.88
CA ALA A 63 9.82 -25.47 -5.70
C ALA A 63 9.13 -24.34 -4.89
N LEU A 64 8.59 -24.64 -3.70
CA LEU A 64 7.77 -23.69 -2.91
C LEU A 64 8.51 -22.38 -2.60
N LEU A 65 9.74 -22.46 -2.09
CA LEU A 65 10.53 -21.24 -1.79
C LEU A 65 10.89 -20.45 -3.05
N LYS A 66 11.19 -21.15 -4.15
CA LYS A 66 11.52 -20.51 -5.44
C LYS A 66 10.31 -19.74 -5.97
N ILE A 67 9.12 -20.33 -5.87
CA ILE A 67 7.87 -19.66 -6.23
C ILE A 67 7.67 -18.41 -5.37
N LEU A 68 7.86 -18.48 -4.05
CA LEU A 68 7.73 -17.31 -3.17
C LEU A 68 8.74 -16.20 -3.52
N HIS A 69 9.99 -16.55 -3.82
CA HIS A 69 10.98 -15.57 -4.30
C HIS A 69 10.60 -14.95 -5.65
N ALA A 70 9.92 -15.69 -6.54
CA ALA A 70 9.47 -15.20 -7.83
C ALA A 70 8.39 -14.10 -7.76
N PHE A 71 7.75 -13.89 -6.60
CA PHE A 71 6.87 -12.74 -6.39
C PHE A 71 7.61 -11.40 -6.42
N LYS A 72 8.94 -11.40 -6.19
CA LYS A 72 9.74 -10.17 -6.23
C LYS A 72 9.72 -9.58 -7.64
N GLY A 73 9.10 -8.41 -7.79
CA GLY A 73 8.98 -7.74 -9.08
C GLY A 73 8.01 -8.41 -10.05
N ALA A 74 7.13 -9.30 -9.57
CA ALA A 74 6.01 -9.80 -10.35
C ALA A 74 4.89 -8.75 -10.42
N ASN A 75 4.24 -8.63 -11.57
CA ASN A 75 3.05 -7.80 -11.71
C ASN A 75 1.81 -8.50 -11.10
N PRO A 76 0.66 -7.81 -10.95
CA PRO A 76 -0.52 -8.38 -10.32
C PRO A 76 -1.04 -9.67 -10.98
N LEU A 77 -0.98 -9.79 -12.30
CA LEU A 77 -1.40 -11.00 -13.00
C LEU A 77 -0.47 -12.16 -12.65
N ALA A 78 0.85 -11.97 -12.79
CA ALA A 78 1.85 -12.98 -12.46
C ALA A 78 1.77 -13.42 -10.99
N ILE A 79 1.46 -12.51 -10.05
CA ILE A 79 1.25 -12.85 -8.64
C ILE A 79 0.12 -13.87 -8.47
N ASN A 80 -0.97 -13.75 -9.22
CA ASN A 80 -2.09 -14.70 -9.16
C ASN A 80 -1.65 -16.09 -9.63
N TRP A 81 -0.94 -16.18 -10.76
CA TRP A 81 -0.38 -17.44 -11.27
C TRP A 81 0.56 -18.09 -10.26
N LEU A 82 1.50 -17.31 -9.69
CA LEU A 82 2.46 -17.81 -8.71
C LEU A 82 1.78 -18.28 -7.42
N ARG A 83 0.75 -17.58 -6.95
CA ARG A 83 -0.07 -18.02 -5.80
C ARG A 83 -0.72 -19.37 -6.09
N SER A 84 -1.40 -19.51 -7.22
CA SER A 84 -2.04 -20.78 -7.61
C SER A 84 -1.03 -21.93 -7.75
N ALA A 85 0.18 -21.64 -8.27
CA ALA A 85 1.25 -22.64 -8.38
C ALA A 85 1.70 -23.11 -7.00
N PHE A 86 1.96 -22.15 -6.09
CA PHE A 86 2.36 -22.43 -4.73
C PHE A 86 1.30 -23.27 -4.00
N GLU A 87 0.03 -22.84 -4.03
CA GLU A 87 -1.06 -23.50 -3.30
C GLU A 87 -1.29 -24.93 -3.81
N THR A 88 -1.25 -25.15 -5.12
CA THR A 88 -1.38 -26.49 -5.71
C THR A 88 -0.26 -27.42 -5.23
N ILE A 89 1.00 -26.99 -5.32
CA ILE A 89 2.15 -27.80 -4.88
C ILE A 89 2.12 -27.99 -3.36
N ALA A 90 1.75 -26.96 -2.61
CA ALA A 90 1.71 -26.98 -1.17
C ALA A 90 0.65 -27.95 -0.64
N GLU A 91 -0.56 -27.93 -1.20
CA GLU A 91 -1.65 -28.83 -0.83
C GLU A 91 -1.28 -30.28 -1.11
N ARG A 92 -0.73 -30.55 -2.30
CA ARG A 92 -0.25 -31.89 -2.66
C ARG A 92 0.84 -32.37 -1.71
N THR A 93 1.87 -31.54 -1.47
CA THR A 93 2.98 -31.87 -0.58
C THR A 93 2.50 -32.16 0.85
N PHE A 94 1.57 -31.34 1.34
CA PHE A 94 0.98 -31.52 2.67
C PHE A 94 0.18 -32.83 2.77
N LYS A 95 -0.65 -33.15 1.77
CA LYS A 95 -1.44 -34.39 1.73
C LYS A 95 -0.59 -35.65 1.60
N GLU A 96 0.44 -35.64 0.74
CA GLU A 96 1.24 -36.82 0.45
C GLU A 96 2.23 -37.16 1.57
N LYS A 97 2.85 -36.14 2.18
CA LYS A 97 4.02 -36.35 3.04
C LYS A 97 3.78 -35.97 4.49
N GLY A 98 2.74 -35.18 4.80
CA GLY A 98 2.56 -34.56 6.12
C GLY A 98 3.69 -33.62 6.57
N ILE A 99 4.78 -33.53 5.79
CA ILE A 99 5.99 -32.78 6.06
C ILE A 99 6.03 -31.60 5.09
N PHE A 100 6.09 -30.40 5.65
CA PHE A 100 6.14 -29.14 4.93
C PHE A 100 7.42 -28.39 5.32
N PRO A 101 8.05 -27.61 4.43
CA PRO A 101 9.30 -26.89 4.74
C PRO A 101 9.07 -25.70 5.69
N ASN A 102 8.65 -25.98 6.93
CA ASN A 102 8.22 -24.98 7.90
C ASN A 102 9.37 -24.04 8.31
N ALA A 103 10.57 -24.56 8.61
CA ALA A 103 11.71 -23.74 9.01
C ALA A 103 12.15 -22.75 7.90
N PRO A 104 12.35 -23.17 6.63
CA PRO A 104 12.63 -22.23 5.56
C PRO A 104 11.52 -21.19 5.32
N LEU A 105 10.24 -21.58 5.43
CA LEU A 105 9.12 -20.66 5.27
C LEU A 105 9.06 -19.61 6.39
N LYS A 106 9.32 -20.02 7.64
CA LYS A 106 9.46 -19.07 8.76
C LYS A 106 10.58 -18.06 8.49
N LYS A 107 11.75 -18.53 8.03
CA LYS A 107 12.86 -17.64 7.64
C LYS A 107 12.43 -16.66 6.53
N PHE A 108 11.76 -17.16 5.49
CA PHE A 108 11.23 -16.33 4.42
C PHE A 108 10.22 -15.28 4.92
N PHE A 109 9.32 -15.69 5.82
CA PHE A 109 8.31 -14.83 6.41
C PHE A 109 8.90 -13.68 7.24
N PHE A 110 9.96 -13.93 8.01
CA PHE A 110 10.58 -12.88 8.83
C PHE A 110 11.47 -11.92 8.04
N GLU A 111 11.88 -12.26 6.82
CA GLU A 111 12.64 -11.36 5.96
C GLU A 111 11.70 -10.29 5.37
N THR A 112 11.67 -9.11 6.00
CA THR A 112 10.74 -8.02 5.65
C THR A 112 10.98 -7.42 4.27
N LYS A 113 12.13 -7.67 3.63
CA LYS A 113 12.41 -7.26 2.26
C LYS A 113 11.71 -8.13 1.21
N ASN A 114 11.20 -9.30 1.60
CA ASN A 114 10.44 -10.16 0.70
C ASN A 114 9.08 -9.53 0.35
N ASN A 115 8.53 -9.93 -0.80
CA ASN A 115 7.24 -9.45 -1.28
C ASN A 115 6.15 -9.68 -0.21
N PRO A 116 5.32 -8.67 0.14
CA PRO A 116 4.34 -8.78 1.21
C PRO A 116 3.26 -9.85 0.96
N HIS A 117 2.85 -10.07 -0.29
CA HIS A 117 1.88 -11.12 -0.64
C HIS A 117 2.50 -12.51 -0.53
N ALA A 118 3.78 -12.67 -0.87
CA ALA A 118 4.49 -13.95 -0.67
C ALA A 118 4.66 -14.25 0.82
N ARG A 119 5.00 -13.23 1.63
CA ARG A 119 5.08 -13.37 3.09
C ARG A 119 3.73 -13.73 3.69
N ARG A 120 2.64 -13.12 3.21
CA ARG A 120 1.27 -13.50 3.59
C ARG A 120 1.00 -14.98 3.31
N LEU A 121 1.29 -15.42 2.09
CA LEU A 121 1.04 -16.80 1.68
C LEU A 121 1.85 -17.79 2.53
N ALA A 122 3.13 -17.50 2.78
CA ALA A 122 3.95 -18.30 3.69
C ALA A 122 3.35 -18.35 5.10
N TYR A 123 2.90 -17.20 5.64
CA TYR A 123 2.25 -17.12 6.95
C TYR A 123 1.00 -17.98 7.06
N GLU A 124 0.10 -17.91 6.08
CA GLU A 124 -1.15 -18.69 6.06
C GLU A 124 -0.88 -20.20 6.10
N TRP A 125 0.13 -20.66 5.34
CA TRP A 125 0.53 -22.05 5.35
C TRP A 125 1.24 -22.48 6.64
N ILE A 126 2.12 -21.64 7.19
CA ILE A 126 2.73 -21.90 8.51
C ILE A 126 1.63 -22.03 9.57
N GLN A 127 0.63 -21.14 9.57
CA GLN A 127 -0.48 -21.21 10.53
C GLN A 127 -1.33 -22.47 10.38
N ARG A 128 -1.52 -22.97 9.16
CA ARG A 128 -2.25 -24.23 8.93
C ARG A 128 -1.56 -25.42 9.58
N ILE A 129 -0.22 -25.42 9.59
CA ILE A 129 0.61 -26.49 10.18
C ILE A 129 0.81 -26.27 11.68
N GLU A 130 0.97 -25.01 12.09
CA GLU A 130 1.23 -24.59 13.45
C GLU A 130 0.25 -23.48 13.86
N PRO A 131 -0.96 -23.85 14.32
CA PRO A 131 -2.03 -22.88 14.64
C PRO A 131 -1.65 -21.86 15.72
N SER A 132 -0.68 -22.18 16.58
CA SER A 132 -0.15 -21.28 17.62
C SER A 132 0.75 -20.17 17.05
N PHE A 133 1.30 -20.32 15.85
CA PHE A 133 2.27 -19.38 15.26
C PHE A 133 1.75 -17.95 15.19
N GLY A 134 0.50 -17.77 14.75
CA GLY A 134 -0.12 -16.44 14.67
C GLY A 134 -0.18 -15.71 16.02
N LYS A 135 -0.52 -16.42 17.11
CA LYS A 135 -0.58 -15.82 18.45
C LYS A 135 0.80 -15.35 18.92
N GLN A 136 1.86 -16.06 18.53
CA GLN A 136 3.24 -15.72 18.89
C GLN A 136 3.78 -14.54 18.06
N VAL A 137 3.41 -14.46 16.78
CA VAL A 137 4.03 -13.56 15.82
C VAL A 137 3.27 -12.25 15.63
N LEU A 138 1.94 -12.28 15.54
CA LEU A 138 1.12 -11.09 15.29
C LEU A 138 1.39 -9.92 16.26
N PRO A 139 1.70 -10.12 17.57
CA PRO A 139 2.03 -8.99 18.45
C PRO A 139 3.23 -8.16 17.98
N ARG A 140 4.14 -8.77 17.22
CA ARG A 140 5.35 -8.14 16.66
C ARG A 140 5.11 -7.52 15.28
N MET A 141 3.95 -7.78 14.66
CA MET A 141 3.64 -7.34 13.30
C MET A 141 2.95 -5.97 13.23
N LEU A 142 2.73 -5.30 14.37
CA LEU A 142 1.98 -4.05 14.44
C LEU A 142 2.52 -2.92 13.54
N HIS A 143 3.83 -2.91 13.31
CA HIS A 143 4.52 -1.94 12.44
C HIS A 143 5.26 -2.61 11.27
N ASP A 144 4.91 -3.86 10.96
CA ASP A 144 5.50 -4.60 9.84
C ASP A 144 5.23 -3.85 8.52
N PRO A 145 6.12 -3.87 7.52
CA PRO A 145 5.86 -3.19 6.24
C PRO A 145 4.67 -3.76 5.46
N SER A 146 4.30 -5.03 5.67
CA SER A 146 3.11 -5.65 5.08
C SER A 146 1.83 -5.11 5.73
N VAL A 147 0.97 -4.49 4.91
CA VAL A 147 -0.32 -3.93 5.34
C VAL A 147 -1.21 -5.02 5.95
N GLU A 148 -1.27 -6.20 5.31
CA GLU A 148 -2.10 -7.31 5.77
C GLU A 148 -1.64 -7.84 7.14
N MET A 149 -0.34 -7.92 7.39
CA MET A 149 0.21 -8.35 8.68
C MET A 149 -0.11 -7.34 9.79
N ARG A 150 0.00 -6.04 9.51
CA ARG A 150 -0.41 -4.99 10.45
C ARG A 150 -1.90 -5.09 10.76
N ARG A 151 -2.73 -5.26 9.74
CA ARG A 151 -4.18 -5.37 9.88
C ARG A 151 -4.58 -6.51 10.82
N ASP A 152 -3.93 -7.66 10.71
CA ASP A 152 -4.15 -8.80 11.62
C ASP A 152 -3.69 -8.51 13.05
N ALA A 153 -2.51 -7.90 13.22
CA ALA A 153 -2.00 -7.49 14.53
C ALA A 153 -2.94 -6.49 15.23
N VAL A 154 -3.41 -5.47 14.50
CA VAL A 154 -4.38 -4.48 14.97
C VAL A 154 -5.69 -5.16 15.36
N THR A 155 -6.18 -6.10 14.56
CA THR A 155 -7.41 -6.86 14.84
C THR A 155 -7.28 -7.65 16.13
N MET A 156 -6.16 -8.35 16.32
CA MET A 156 -5.90 -9.14 17.52
C MET A 156 -5.86 -8.24 18.78
N LEU A 157 -5.11 -7.14 18.75
CA LEU A 157 -5.03 -6.21 19.88
C LEU A 157 -6.39 -5.55 20.18
N SER A 158 -7.14 -5.18 19.14
CA SER A 158 -8.48 -4.59 19.29
C SER A 158 -9.48 -5.59 19.89
N LYS A 159 -9.41 -6.88 19.52
CA LYS A 159 -10.22 -7.95 20.13
C LYS A 159 -9.86 -8.16 21.60
N GLN A 160 -8.57 -8.17 21.95
CA GLN A 160 -8.10 -8.26 23.33
C GLN A 160 -8.59 -7.06 24.16
N ALA A 161 -8.45 -5.83 23.63
CA ALA A 161 -8.93 -4.61 24.27
C ALA A 161 -10.45 -4.68 24.55
N LYS A 162 -11.24 -5.11 23.56
CA LYS A 162 -12.69 -5.32 23.70
C LYS A 162 -13.00 -6.36 24.80
N GLY A 163 -12.24 -7.44 24.88
CA GLY A 163 -12.37 -8.46 25.92
C GLY A 163 -12.09 -7.92 27.32
N LEU A 164 -10.99 -7.19 27.51
CA LEU A 164 -10.65 -6.56 28.80
C LEU A 164 -11.70 -5.53 29.23
N LYS A 165 -12.21 -4.75 28.28
CA LYS A 165 -13.29 -3.80 28.54
C LYS A 165 -14.55 -4.49 29.07
N LYS A 166 -14.96 -5.62 28.45
CA LYS A 166 -16.10 -6.42 28.92
C LYS A 166 -15.89 -6.97 30.34
N LYS A 167 -14.64 -7.27 30.71
CA LYS A 167 -14.26 -7.72 32.06
C LYS A 167 -14.08 -6.57 33.08
N GLY A 168 -14.52 -5.35 32.76
CA GLY A 168 -14.37 -4.19 33.64
C GLY A 168 -12.95 -3.60 33.72
N LYS A 169 -11.95 -4.21 33.06
CA LYS A 169 -10.55 -3.78 33.08
C LYS A 169 -10.29 -2.59 32.14
N LYS A 170 -10.96 -1.46 32.41
CA LYS A 170 -10.99 -0.27 31.54
C LYS A 170 -9.60 0.30 31.24
N ARG A 171 -8.71 0.37 32.24
CA ARG A 171 -7.35 0.92 32.07
C ARG A 171 -6.50 0.08 31.12
N GLU A 172 -6.53 -1.24 31.26
CA GLU A 172 -5.78 -2.15 30.38
C GLU A 172 -6.36 -2.16 28.96
N ALA A 173 -7.70 -2.16 28.84
CA ALA A 173 -8.37 -2.04 27.54
C ALA A 173 -7.97 -0.76 26.80
N LYS A 174 -7.91 0.38 27.50
CA LYS A 174 -7.49 1.66 26.94
C LYS A 174 -6.06 1.58 26.39
N LYS A 175 -5.11 1.04 27.17
CA LYS A 175 -3.72 0.84 26.74
C LYS A 175 -3.62 -0.04 25.49
N LEU A 176 -4.40 -1.12 25.41
CA LEU A 176 -4.40 -1.99 24.22
C LEU A 176 -5.01 -1.32 22.99
N TYR A 177 -6.08 -0.53 23.14
CA TYR A 177 -6.61 0.24 22.02
C TYR A 177 -5.63 1.31 21.54
N GLN A 178 -4.96 2.03 22.45
CA GLN A 178 -3.91 2.99 22.10
C GLN A 178 -2.77 2.31 21.35
N LYS A 179 -2.31 1.14 21.84
CA LYS A 179 -1.31 0.33 21.13
C LYS A 179 -1.80 -0.07 19.75
N ALA A 180 -3.01 -0.63 19.63
CA ALA A 180 -3.58 -1.02 18.33
C ALA A 180 -3.65 0.16 17.36
N LEU A 181 -4.02 1.35 17.84
CA LEU A 181 -4.11 2.56 17.03
C LEU A 181 -2.78 2.89 16.34
N THR A 182 -1.64 2.72 17.01
CA THR A 182 -0.31 3.04 16.43
C THR A 182 0.05 2.26 15.16
N GLY A 183 -0.60 1.12 14.90
CA GLY A 183 -0.43 0.34 13.67
C GLY A 183 -1.63 0.38 12.72
N ALA A 184 -2.72 1.08 13.09
CA ALA A 184 -3.98 1.09 12.35
C ALA A 184 -4.04 2.27 11.37
N PHE A 185 -4.18 2.01 10.08
CA PHE A 185 -4.35 3.04 9.04
C PHE A 185 -5.48 2.74 8.06
N ASP A 186 -6.16 1.60 8.23
CA ASP A 186 -7.39 1.31 7.52
C ASP A 186 -8.57 2.02 8.21
N GLU A 187 -9.42 2.66 7.41
CA GLU A 187 -10.51 3.51 7.90
C GLU A 187 -11.43 2.79 8.89
N ASP A 188 -11.78 1.54 8.59
CA ASP A 188 -12.67 0.73 9.40
C ASP A 188 -12.07 0.36 10.77
N GLN A 189 -10.79 -0.04 10.79
CA GLN A 189 -10.08 -0.37 12.03
C GLN A 189 -9.88 0.86 12.91
N VAL A 190 -9.46 1.98 12.33
CA VAL A 190 -9.26 3.23 13.07
C VAL A 190 -10.59 3.72 13.65
N LYS A 191 -11.68 3.71 12.87
CA LYS A 191 -13.01 4.08 13.39
C LYS A 191 -13.45 3.17 14.54
N SER A 192 -13.25 1.86 14.43
CA SER A 192 -13.59 0.89 15.47
C SER A 192 -12.79 1.13 16.76
N ILE A 193 -11.48 1.34 16.65
CA ILE A 193 -10.58 1.62 17.78
C ILE A 193 -10.93 2.96 18.42
N ALA A 194 -11.11 4.02 17.62
CA ALA A 194 -11.46 5.35 18.12
C ALA A 194 -12.81 5.34 18.84
N LYS A 195 -13.80 4.58 18.35
CA LYS A 195 -15.07 4.35 19.07
C LYS A 195 -14.83 3.67 20.43
N GLY A 196 -13.95 2.66 20.46
CA GLY A 196 -13.54 1.97 21.68
C GLY A 196 -12.92 2.91 22.72
N LEU A 197 -11.98 3.76 22.27
CA LEU A 197 -11.29 4.77 23.09
C LEU A 197 -12.24 5.87 23.58
N LYS A 198 -13.14 6.34 22.73
CA LYS A 198 -14.14 7.36 23.11
C LYS A 198 -15.02 6.88 24.26
N GLN A 199 -15.46 5.62 24.21
CA GLN A 199 -16.23 5.00 25.30
C GLN A 199 -15.40 4.77 26.58
N LEU A 200 -14.08 4.94 26.52
CA LEU A 200 -13.15 4.91 27.67
C LEU A 200 -12.66 6.33 28.03
N GLY A 201 -13.33 7.38 27.53
CA GLY A 201 -13.04 8.78 27.85
C GLY A 201 -11.86 9.39 27.08
N GLU A 202 -11.43 8.79 25.96
CA GLU A 202 -10.35 9.32 25.13
C GLU A 202 -10.82 9.60 23.70
N THR A 203 -10.65 10.84 23.26
CA THR A 203 -10.98 11.25 21.89
C THR A 203 -9.71 11.32 21.07
N ILE A 204 -9.72 10.67 19.90
CA ILE A 204 -8.59 10.65 18.98
C ILE A 204 -8.68 11.80 18.00
N ASN A 205 -7.57 12.52 17.83
CA ASN A 205 -7.42 13.47 16.74
C ASN A 205 -7.14 12.71 15.43
N MET A 206 -8.17 12.59 14.60
CA MET A 206 -8.09 11.87 13.32
C MET A 206 -7.17 12.56 12.31
N GLN A 207 -7.17 13.89 12.26
CA GLN A 207 -6.29 14.65 11.37
C GLN A 207 -4.83 14.32 11.67
N GLN A 208 -4.49 14.37 12.96
CA GLN A 208 -3.14 14.02 13.43
C GLN A 208 -2.85 12.54 13.19
N HIS A 209 -3.76 11.61 13.48
CA HIS A 209 -3.52 10.18 13.30
C HIS A 209 -3.16 9.80 11.85
N TYR A 210 -3.88 10.36 10.89
CA TYR A 210 -3.68 10.09 9.47
C TYR A 210 -2.60 10.96 8.80
N GLY A 211 -2.19 12.07 9.43
CA GLY A 211 -1.29 13.05 8.83
C GLY A 211 -1.98 13.93 7.78
N PHE A 212 -3.28 14.20 7.94
CA PHE A 212 -4.00 15.12 7.05
C PHE A 212 -3.48 16.55 7.22
N ILE A 213 -3.30 17.22 6.09
CA ILE A 213 -2.99 18.65 6.06
C ILE A 213 -4.31 19.42 6.18
N SER A 214 -4.49 20.08 7.31
CA SER A 214 -5.69 20.87 7.61
C SER A 214 -5.50 22.37 7.47
N GLN A 215 -4.29 22.86 7.17
CA GLN A 215 -3.95 24.28 7.04
C GLN A 215 -3.39 24.58 5.65
N TRP A 216 -3.98 25.56 4.98
CA TRP A 216 -3.68 25.90 3.59
C TRP A 216 -3.66 27.42 3.37
N ASN A 217 -2.78 27.90 2.51
CA ASN A 217 -2.97 29.17 1.82
C ASN A 217 -3.72 28.88 0.53
N MET A 218 -4.84 29.55 0.28
CA MET A 218 -5.66 29.32 -0.91
C MET A 218 -5.86 30.59 -1.73
N ILE A 219 -5.91 30.46 -3.06
CA ILE A 219 -6.17 31.57 -3.99
C ILE A 219 -7.04 31.11 -5.17
N GLY A 220 -7.88 32.02 -5.63
CA GLY A 220 -8.85 31.84 -6.71
C GLY A 220 -10.17 32.55 -6.36
N PRO A 221 -11.22 32.40 -7.17
CA PRO A 221 -11.30 31.53 -8.35
C PRO A 221 -10.56 32.09 -9.58
N PHE A 222 -9.89 31.23 -10.34
CA PHE A 222 -9.46 31.49 -11.73
C PHE A 222 -10.40 30.81 -12.72
N ASN A 223 -10.32 31.19 -14.00
CA ASN A 223 -11.27 30.71 -15.00
C ASN A 223 -11.08 29.20 -15.30
N ASN A 224 -12.16 28.43 -15.23
CA ASN A 224 -12.21 27.06 -15.73
C ASN A 224 -13.43 26.84 -16.64
N LYS A 225 -13.98 27.91 -17.23
CA LYS A 225 -15.08 27.76 -18.18
C LYS A 225 -14.69 26.84 -19.34
N ASN A 226 -15.58 25.95 -19.76
CA ASN A 226 -15.34 24.91 -20.75
C ASN A 226 -14.14 24.01 -20.40
N LYS A 227 -13.82 23.87 -19.11
CA LYS A 227 -12.68 23.11 -18.56
C LYS A 227 -11.29 23.60 -19.00
N ILE A 228 -11.18 24.78 -19.62
CA ILE A 228 -9.90 25.30 -20.13
C ILE A 228 -8.86 25.53 -19.02
N GLY A 229 -9.34 25.74 -17.79
CA GLY A 229 -8.51 26.04 -16.64
C GLY A 229 -7.60 24.89 -16.25
N PHE A 230 -7.94 23.64 -16.60
CA PHE A 230 -7.10 22.47 -16.31
C PHE A 230 -5.73 22.57 -17.01
N VAL A 231 -5.73 22.85 -18.31
CA VAL A 231 -4.51 23.00 -19.13
C VAL A 231 -3.87 24.38 -19.00
N SER A 232 -4.66 25.42 -18.69
CA SER A 232 -4.16 26.79 -18.55
C SER A 232 -3.18 26.93 -17.39
N VAL A 233 -2.09 27.65 -17.60
CA VAL A 233 -1.06 27.96 -16.59
C VAL A 233 -1.38 29.28 -15.92
N TYR A 234 -1.79 29.23 -14.64
CA TYR A 234 -2.04 30.43 -13.83
C TYR A 234 -0.82 30.88 -13.02
N PRO A 235 -0.78 32.13 -12.51
CA PRO A 235 0.37 32.64 -11.77
C PRO A 235 0.88 31.76 -10.63
N PRO A 236 0.02 31.09 -9.80
CA PRO A 236 0.48 30.19 -8.74
C PRO A 236 1.36 29.03 -9.21
N GLU A 237 1.20 28.56 -10.46
CA GLU A 237 2.02 27.47 -11.02
C GLU A 237 3.45 27.93 -11.36
N LYS A 238 3.62 29.23 -11.67
CA LYS A 238 4.93 29.79 -12.02
C LYS A 238 5.72 30.19 -10.79
N LYS A 239 5.08 30.92 -9.87
CA LYS A 239 5.69 31.38 -8.62
C LYS A 239 4.64 31.62 -7.54
N ILE A 240 4.84 30.98 -6.40
CA ILE A 240 3.99 31.20 -5.22
C ILE A 240 4.44 32.51 -4.54
N ALA A 241 3.67 33.57 -4.76
CA ALA A 241 3.88 34.87 -4.13
C ALA A 241 2.69 35.20 -3.21
N LEU A 242 2.80 34.82 -1.93
CA LEU A 242 1.68 34.86 -0.96
C LEU A 242 1.11 36.27 -0.72
N THR A 243 1.86 37.33 -1.01
CA THR A 243 1.45 38.73 -0.83
C THR A 243 0.92 39.39 -2.10
N LYS A 244 1.03 38.73 -3.27
CA LYS A 244 0.61 39.32 -4.55
C LYS A 244 -0.87 39.05 -4.84
N LYS A 245 -1.52 40.07 -5.43
CA LYS A 245 -2.84 39.95 -6.07
C LYS A 245 -2.68 39.50 -7.52
N HIS A 246 -3.69 38.82 -8.03
CA HIS A 246 -3.74 38.34 -9.42
C HIS A 246 -5.13 38.56 -10.00
N LYS A 247 -5.22 38.69 -11.33
CA LYS A 247 -6.51 38.69 -12.04
C LYS A 247 -7.13 37.29 -11.94
N GLY A 248 -8.28 37.20 -11.29
CA GLY A 248 -9.12 36.00 -11.20
C GLY A 248 -10.33 36.07 -12.14
N GLN A 249 -11.22 35.09 -12.01
CA GLN A 249 -12.43 34.96 -12.83
C GLN A 249 -13.48 36.04 -12.53
N LEU A 250 -13.62 36.42 -11.25
CA LEU A 250 -14.65 37.34 -10.77
C LEU A 250 -14.07 38.70 -10.31
N GLY A 251 -12.80 38.98 -10.64
CA GLY A 251 -12.06 40.13 -10.13
C GLY A 251 -10.68 39.74 -9.62
N GLU A 252 -10.00 40.65 -8.93
CA GLU A 252 -8.72 40.36 -8.30
C GLU A 252 -8.84 39.32 -7.18
N VAL A 253 -7.90 38.38 -7.14
CA VAL A 253 -7.79 37.32 -6.13
C VAL A 253 -6.45 37.41 -5.42
N GLN A 254 -6.43 37.03 -4.15
CA GLN A 254 -5.24 37.01 -3.31
C GLN A 254 -5.25 35.78 -2.40
N TRP A 255 -4.08 35.40 -1.90
CA TRP A 255 -3.95 34.27 -0.99
C TRP A 255 -4.64 34.55 0.34
N LYS A 256 -5.35 33.55 0.86
CA LYS A 256 -5.97 33.56 2.18
C LYS A 256 -5.55 32.32 2.96
N LYS A 257 -5.18 32.50 4.23
CA LYS A 257 -4.96 31.38 5.15
C LYS A 257 -6.29 30.81 5.57
N LEU A 258 -6.50 29.53 5.31
CA LEU A 258 -7.71 28.79 5.64
C LEU A 258 -7.34 27.49 6.34
N SER A 259 -8.24 27.02 7.19
CA SER A 259 -8.08 25.74 7.88
C SER A 259 -9.40 25.03 8.05
N THR A 260 -9.37 23.71 8.17
CA THR A 260 -10.54 22.88 8.43
C THR A 260 -10.47 22.17 9.77
N LYS A 261 -11.62 22.03 10.44
CA LYS A 261 -11.80 21.20 11.64
C LYS A 261 -12.35 19.81 11.31
N ASP A 262 -12.58 19.51 10.02
CA ASP A 262 -13.07 18.21 9.59
C ASP A 262 -12.09 17.10 10.01
N PRO A 263 -12.53 16.01 10.67
CA PRO A 263 -11.63 14.96 11.17
C PRO A 263 -10.73 14.32 10.11
N PHE A 264 -11.13 14.34 8.83
CA PHE A 264 -10.37 13.79 7.70
C PHE A 264 -9.67 14.88 6.87
N GLY A 265 -9.59 16.10 7.39
CA GLY A 265 -8.88 17.20 6.74
C GLY A 265 -9.55 17.70 5.46
N VAL A 266 -10.87 17.49 5.31
CA VAL A 266 -11.60 17.94 4.13
C VAL A 266 -11.68 19.47 4.11
N MET A 267 -11.18 20.05 3.02
CA MET A 267 -11.38 21.45 2.65
C MET A 267 -12.59 21.56 1.71
N ASP A 268 -13.64 22.24 2.16
CA ASP A 268 -14.87 22.41 1.40
C ASP A 268 -14.93 23.76 0.69
N ILE A 269 -14.39 23.82 -0.53
CA ILE A 269 -14.28 25.04 -1.34
C ILE A 269 -15.67 25.60 -1.67
N HIS A 270 -16.64 24.72 -1.92
CA HIS A 270 -18.03 25.10 -2.19
C HIS A 270 -18.60 26.00 -1.09
N THR A 271 -18.31 25.69 0.18
CA THR A 271 -18.78 26.49 1.32
C THR A 271 -17.99 27.78 1.54
N LEU A 272 -16.74 27.82 1.06
CA LEU A 272 -15.82 28.94 1.27
C LEU A 272 -15.95 30.03 0.21
N TYR A 273 -16.42 29.70 -0.99
CA TYR A 273 -16.51 30.61 -2.13
C TYR A 273 -17.89 30.52 -2.79
N LYS A 274 -18.54 31.67 -3.04
CA LYS A 274 -19.75 31.73 -3.86
C LYS A 274 -19.37 31.66 -5.35
N ASN A 275 -20.31 31.23 -6.21
CA ASN A 275 -20.15 31.22 -7.68
C ASN A 275 -18.91 30.46 -8.19
N TYR A 276 -18.59 29.32 -7.57
CA TYR A 276 -17.38 28.52 -7.84
C TYR A 276 -17.47 27.65 -9.12
N LYS A 277 -18.59 27.68 -9.86
CA LYS A 277 -18.77 26.87 -11.08
C LYS A 277 -17.83 27.34 -12.18
N GLY A 278 -17.26 26.38 -12.90
CA GLY A 278 -16.27 26.68 -13.95
C GLY A 278 -15.08 27.46 -13.39
N SER A 279 -14.59 27.09 -12.21
CA SER A 279 -13.45 27.77 -11.56
C SER A 279 -12.29 26.83 -11.22
N VAL A 280 -11.09 27.42 -11.13
CA VAL A 280 -9.89 26.78 -10.58
C VAL A 280 -9.54 27.44 -9.25
N MET A 281 -9.22 26.61 -8.26
CA MET A 281 -8.62 27.04 -6.99
C MET A 281 -7.22 26.44 -6.84
N TYR A 282 -6.32 27.22 -6.26
CA TYR A 282 -5.02 26.74 -5.82
C TYR A 282 -4.96 26.70 -4.30
N ALA A 283 -4.34 25.66 -3.76
CA ALA A 283 -4.04 25.52 -2.35
C ALA A 283 -2.56 25.17 -2.17
N THR A 284 -1.85 25.88 -1.29
CA THR A 284 -0.44 25.61 -1.01
C THR A 284 -0.16 25.57 0.49
N THR A 285 0.81 24.76 0.87
CA THR A 285 1.30 24.68 2.24
C THR A 285 2.80 24.40 2.26
N GLU A 286 3.45 24.78 3.35
CA GLU A 286 4.83 24.39 3.64
C GLU A 286 4.82 23.11 4.49
N PHE A 287 5.72 22.17 4.18
CA PHE A 287 5.90 20.94 4.92
C PHE A 287 7.38 20.77 5.28
N TYR A 288 7.69 20.65 6.57
CA TYR A 288 9.05 20.52 7.08
C TYR A 288 9.37 19.05 7.33
N SER A 289 10.38 18.53 6.64
CA SER A 289 10.83 17.14 6.72
C SER A 289 12.16 17.05 7.47
N LYS A 290 12.29 16.15 8.45
CA LYS A 290 13.56 15.92 9.18
C LYS A 290 14.73 15.56 8.29
N GLU A 291 14.44 14.81 7.23
CA GLU A 291 15.45 14.20 6.38
C GLU A 291 14.99 14.18 4.92
N ASN A 292 15.92 13.85 4.02
CA ASN A 292 15.58 13.50 2.65
C ASN A 292 14.83 12.16 2.67
N GLN A 293 13.56 12.13 2.26
CA GLN A 293 12.77 10.91 2.30
C GLN A 293 11.77 10.79 1.14
N ASN A 294 11.51 9.56 0.73
CA ASN A 294 10.41 9.23 -0.16
C ASN A 294 9.10 9.24 0.66
N VAL A 295 8.10 9.94 0.15
CA VAL A 295 6.77 10.05 0.76
C VAL A 295 5.70 9.74 -0.28
N GLU A 296 4.48 9.53 0.20
CA GLU A 296 3.30 9.39 -0.62
C GLU A 296 2.29 10.49 -0.23
N LEU A 297 1.92 11.30 -1.21
CA LEU A 297 0.81 12.23 -1.10
C LEU A 297 -0.47 11.47 -1.43
N ARG A 298 -1.35 11.33 -0.45
CA ARG A 298 -2.65 10.66 -0.66
C ARG A 298 -3.76 11.68 -0.68
N ILE A 299 -4.52 11.66 -1.77
CA ILE A 299 -5.49 12.70 -2.11
C ILE A 299 -6.87 12.08 -2.28
N GLY A 300 -7.88 12.77 -1.75
CA GLY A 300 -9.28 12.52 -2.06
C GLY A 300 -9.89 13.78 -2.63
N THR A 301 -10.50 13.70 -3.81
CA THR A 301 -11.28 14.78 -4.40
C THR A 301 -12.23 14.20 -5.45
N SER A 302 -13.35 14.86 -5.66
CA SER A 302 -14.28 14.57 -6.76
C SER A 302 -14.05 15.46 -7.97
N ASN A 303 -13.01 16.29 -7.98
CA ASN A 303 -12.78 17.32 -8.98
C ASN A 303 -11.49 17.02 -9.76
N ALA A 304 -11.33 17.62 -10.94
CA ALA A 304 -10.07 17.50 -11.67
C ALA A 304 -8.95 18.21 -10.90
N TRP A 305 -7.73 17.69 -10.96
CA TRP A 305 -6.66 18.19 -10.10
C TRP A 305 -5.26 17.98 -10.66
N LYS A 306 -4.33 18.77 -10.14
CA LYS A 306 -2.88 18.61 -10.34
C LYS A 306 -2.15 18.86 -9.03
N VAL A 307 -0.98 18.25 -8.87
CA VAL A 307 -0.13 18.43 -7.67
C VAL A 307 1.33 18.67 -8.07
N TRP A 308 1.96 19.62 -7.35
CA TRP A 308 3.38 19.90 -7.43
C TRP A 308 4.03 19.78 -6.06
N VAL A 309 5.29 19.36 -6.06
CA VAL A 309 6.18 19.45 -4.91
C VAL A 309 7.44 20.18 -5.33
N ASN A 310 7.81 21.22 -4.59
CA ASN A 310 9.00 22.04 -4.86
C ASN A 310 9.07 22.55 -6.31
N GLY A 311 7.92 22.94 -6.87
CA GLY A 311 7.80 23.44 -8.25
C GLY A 311 7.76 22.37 -9.34
N LYS A 312 7.97 21.09 -9.02
CA LYS A 312 7.89 19.98 -9.98
C LYS A 312 6.47 19.39 -10.01
N GLU A 313 5.84 19.35 -11.18
CA GLU A 313 4.56 18.66 -11.37
C GLU A 313 4.78 17.16 -11.18
N LEU A 314 3.99 16.54 -10.30
CA LEU A 314 4.08 15.10 -10.03
C LEU A 314 2.97 14.32 -10.71
N PHE A 315 1.78 14.91 -10.79
CA PHE A 315 0.60 14.23 -11.34
C PHE A 315 -0.48 15.23 -11.76
N ALA A 316 -1.25 14.84 -12.76
CA ALA A 316 -2.39 15.58 -13.30
C ALA A 316 -3.50 14.59 -13.69
N HIS A 317 -4.74 14.89 -13.31
CA HIS A 317 -5.90 14.04 -13.59
C HIS A 317 -7.14 14.88 -13.90
N GLU A 318 -7.60 14.82 -15.15
CA GLU A 318 -8.76 15.59 -15.62
C GLU A 318 -10.05 14.77 -15.58
N GLU A 319 -10.47 14.39 -14.37
CA GLU A 319 -11.73 13.68 -14.17
C GLU A 319 -12.59 14.43 -13.15
N TYR A 320 -13.88 14.58 -13.46
CA TYR A 320 -14.85 15.31 -12.64
C TYR A 320 -15.93 14.36 -12.14
N HIS A 321 -16.39 14.60 -10.92
CA HIS A 321 -17.52 13.97 -10.23
C HIS A 321 -17.41 12.47 -9.96
N ARG A 322 -16.20 11.93 -9.87
CA ARG A 322 -15.94 10.49 -9.61
C ARG A 322 -16.12 10.07 -8.13
N GLY A 323 -16.95 10.78 -7.37
CA GLY A 323 -17.03 10.64 -5.92
C GLY A 323 -15.71 10.99 -5.22
N MET A 324 -15.65 10.81 -3.90
CA MET A 324 -14.46 11.08 -3.10
C MET A 324 -14.30 9.98 -2.05
N LYS A 325 -13.13 9.32 -2.02
CA LYS A 325 -12.74 8.36 -0.98
C LYS A 325 -11.43 8.80 -0.32
N ILE A 326 -11.21 8.37 0.92
CA ILE A 326 -9.89 8.49 1.56
C ILE A 326 -8.88 7.74 0.71
N ASP A 327 -7.71 8.35 0.50
CA ASP A 327 -6.59 7.76 -0.23
C ASP A 327 -6.92 7.30 -1.67
N GLN A 328 -7.93 7.91 -2.30
CA GLN A 328 -8.37 7.57 -3.65
C GLN A 328 -7.25 7.65 -4.68
N TYR A 329 -6.36 8.64 -4.53
CA TYR A 329 -5.18 8.82 -5.36
C TYR A 329 -3.93 8.78 -4.50
N GLN A 330 -2.89 8.12 -4.98
CA GLN A 330 -1.59 7.97 -4.31
C GLN A 330 -0.49 8.43 -5.25
N VAL A 331 0.23 9.48 -4.85
CA VAL A 331 1.29 10.09 -5.66
C VAL A 331 2.62 10.01 -4.91
N ALA A 332 3.57 9.29 -5.49
CA ALA A 332 4.92 9.24 -4.94
C ALA A 332 5.62 10.60 -5.07
N ALA A 333 6.26 11.05 -4.00
CA ALA A 333 7.01 12.30 -3.95
C ALA A 333 8.34 12.10 -3.21
N LYS A 334 9.28 13.02 -3.43
CA LYS A 334 10.54 13.11 -2.69
C LYS A 334 10.57 14.43 -1.95
N PHE A 335 10.75 14.37 -0.64
CA PHE A 335 10.96 15.54 0.19
C PHE A 335 12.44 15.71 0.49
N ASN A 336 12.90 16.95 0.42
CA ASN A 336 14.21 17.35 0.90
C ASN A 336 14.16 17.55 2.42
N ALA A 337 15.28 17.39 3.12
CA ALA A 337 15.41 17.83 4.49
C ALA A 337 15.09 19.34 4.59
N GLY A 338 14.39 19.73 5.65
CA GLY A 338 13.87 21.08 5.84
C GLY A 338 12.58 21.32 5.04
N LYS A 339 12.47 22.52 4.48
CA LYS A 339 11.22 23.03 3.91
C LYS A 339 10.92 22.46 2.53
N ASN A 340 9.72 21.93 2.38
CA ASN A 340 9.13 21.53 1.10
C ASN A 340 7.85 22.33 0.87
N ILE A 341 7.53 22.62 -0.39
CA ILE A 341 6.30 23.33 -0.77
C ILE A 341 5.42 22.39 -1.57
N ILE A 342 4.19 22.21 -1.09
CA ILE A 342 3.15 21.46 -1.80
C ILE A 342 2.20 22.48 -2.42
N LEU A 343 1.88 22.31 -3.71
CA LEU A 343 0.86 23.07 -4.41
C LEU A 343 -0.16 22.11 -5.01
N LEU A 344 -1.44 22.40 -4.80
CA LEU A 344 -2.56 21.73 -5.41
C LEU A 344 -3.31 22.72 -6.31
N LYS A 345 -3.71 22.24 -7.48
CA LYS A 345 -4.71 22.86 -8.35
C LYS A 345 -5.94 21.96 -8.31
N ILE A 346 -7.10 22.55 -8.06
CA ILE A 346 -8.38 21.85 -8.03
C ILE A 346 -9.31 22.61 -8.99
N CYS A 347 -9.96 21.89 -9.91
CA CYS A 347 -10.75 22.45 -10.98
C CYS A 347 -12.19 21.96 -10.88
N GLN A 348 -13.15 22.88 -10.91
CA GLN A 348 -14.57 22.58 -10.95
C GLN A 348 -15.18 22.98 -12.29
N ASN A 349 -16.08 22.16 -12.85
CA ASN A 349 -16.78 22.44 -14.10
C ASN A 349 -18.10 23.21 -13.84
N GLU A 350 -18.87 23.45 -14.89
CA GLU A 350 -20.13 24.21 -14.85
C GLU A 350 -21.38 23.34 -14.71
N GLN A 351 -21.24 22.05 -14.39
CA GLN A 351 -22.41 21.20 -14.23
C GLN A 351 -23.28 21.69 -13.06
N ASP A 352 -24.59 21.74 -13.28
CA ASP A 352 -25.56 22.32 -12.37
C ASP A 352 -26.30 21.30 -11.51
N GLN A 353 -26.17 20.00 -11.83
CA GLN A 353 -26.82 18.95 -11.06
C GLN A 353 -26.32 18.94 -9.62
N SER A 354 -27.23 18.71 -8.66
CA SER A 354 -26.92 18.76 -7.22
C SER A 354 -25.78 17.82 -6.81
N TRP A 355 -25.68 16.65 -7.45
CA TRP A 355 -24.60 15.67 -7.22
C TRP A 355 -23.22 16.15 -7.71
N ALA A 356 -23.17 17.08 -8.67
CA ALA A 356 -21.96 17.64 -9.28
C ALA A 356 -21.44 18.88 -8.54
N GLN A 357 -22.08 19.30 -7.44
CA GLN A 357 -21.70 20.53 -6.73
C GLN A 357 -20.57 20.36 -5.71
N LYS A 358 -20.13 19.11 -5.47
CA LYS A 358 -19.03 18.84 -4.53
C LYS A 358 -17.74 19.43 -5.07
N TYR A 359 -17.23 20.44 -4.37
CA TYR A 359 -15.95 21.06 -4.65
C TYR A 359 -15.06 20.98 -3.42
N ARG A 360 -14.40 19.83 -3.25
CA ARG A 360 -13.70 19.49 -2.02
C ARG A 360 -12.42 18.74 -2.31
N PHE A 361 -11.46 18.87 -1.42
CA PHE A 361 -10.26 18.05 -1.43
C PHE A 361 -9.80 17.76 -0.01
N GLN A 362 -9.01 16.70 0.13
CA GLN A 362 -8.19 16.45 1.30
C GLN A 362 -6.86 15.88 0.82
N LEU A 363 -5.78 16.17 1.56
CA LEU A 363 -4.45 15.60 1.29
C LEU A 363 -3.81 15.20 2.63
N ARG A 364 -3.16 14.04 2.63
CA ARG A 364 -2.26 13.62 3.72
C ARG A 364 -0.90 13.22 3.19
N VAL A 365 0.10 13.30 4.06
CA VAL A 365 1.47 12.85 3.78
C VAL A 365 1.75 11.61 4.62
N CYS A 366 2.20 10.55 3.96
CA CYS A 366 2.46 9.27 4.63
C CYS A 366 3.58 8.48 3.94
N LYS A 367 4.04 7.41 4.57
CA LYS A 367 4.84 6.37 3.93
C LYS A 367 3.96 5.57 2.95
N ASN A 368 4.56 4.81 2.04
CA ASN A 368 3.84 3.86 1.18
C ASN A 368 2.99 2.83 1.98
N THR A 369 3.34 2.58 3.24
CA THR A 369 2.58 1.76 4.18
C THR A 369 1.33 2.46 4.72
N GLY A 370 1.10 3.72 4.40
CA GLY A 370 -0.01 4.54 4.93
C GLY A 370 0.25 5.17 6.30
N ILE A 371 1.41 4.86 6.91
CA ILE A 371 1.84 5.46 8.19
C ILE A 371 2.07 6.96 8.00
N ALA A 372 1.40 7.77 8.81
CA ALA A 372 1.48 9.23 8.72
C ALA A 372 2.93 9.74 8.86
N ILE A 373 3.25 10.79 8.10
CA ILE A 373 4.46 11.59 8.27
C ILE A 373 3.98 12.99 8.65
N HIS A 374 4.47 13.50 9.78
CA HIS A 374 4.11 14.84 10.26
C HIS A 374 5.16 15.85 9.86
N SER A 375 4.70 17.05 9.52
CA SER A 375 5.59 18.19 9.37
C SER A 375 6.17 18.53 10.74
N ASP A 376 7.47 18.79 10.77
CA ASP A 376 8.10 19.39 11.95
C ASP A 376 7.61 20.83 12.16
N LYS A 377 7.82 21.31 13.39
CA LYS A 377 7.72 22.74 13.67
C LYS A 377 8.84 23.45 12.91
N LYS A 378 8.50 24.59 12.32
CA LYS A 378 9.43 25.48 11.62
C LYS A 378 10.61 25.86 12.50
#